data_AF-A0A522RIL6-F1
#
_entry.id   AF-A0A522RIL6-F1
#
_cell.length_a   1.000
_cell.length_b   1.000
_cell.length_c   1.000
_cell.angle_alpha   90.00
_cell.angle_beta   90.00
_cell.angle_gamma   90.00
#
_symmetry.space_group_name_H-M   'P 1'
#
loop_
_entity.id
_entity.type
_entity.pdbx_description
1 polymer ?
#
loop_
_entity_poly.entity_id
_entity_poly.type
_entity_poly.pdbx_seq_one_letter_code
_entity_poly.pdbx_strand_id
1 'polypeptide(L)'
;MVAVPSLALAGVLSWASGFRLYAALFIAGMLDRFHVVVLPDKLAILSHTPVLVVTGALLVVEFLVDKVPAVDSAWDSVQTFVRVPLGALLAWGVFAHASPEIQAVATIAGGALAAGTHVAKAGTRAMVNASPEPFSNWGLSFSEDGAVLLGIWLALQHPMVFVVLLALFVLLLVWLIPKLWRGLRALWRGFQRLFPRGAERSIDPR
;
A
#
# COMPACT_ATOMS: atom_id res chain seq x y z
N MET A 1 5.47 -23.54 14.33
CA MET A 1 4.91 -23.54 12.95
C MET A 1 4.16 -22.24 12.72
N VAL A 2 4.29 -21.63 11.55
CA VAL A 2 3.52 -20.42 11.20
C VAL A 2 2.09 -20.82 10.88
N ALA A 3 1.12 -20.27 11.59
CA ALA A 3 -0.30 -20.56 11.37
C ALA A 3 -0.84 -19.76 10.18
N VAL A 4 -1.69 -20.38 9.35
CA VAL A 4 -2.32 -19.72 8.20
C VAL A 4 -3.05 -18.42 8.59
N PRO A 5 -3.80 -18.34 9.71
CA PRO A 5 -4.42 -17.08 10.12
C PRO A 5 -3.43 -15.94 10.37
N SER A 6 -2.25 -16.22 10.91
CA SER A 6 -1.20 -15.21 11.12
C SER A 6 -0.64 -14.71 9.78
N LEU A 7 -0.47 -15.59 8.79
CA LEU A 7 -0.07 -15.18 7.44
C LEU A 7 -1.15 -14.33 6.77
N ALA A 8 -2.42 -14.71 6.91
CA ALA A 8 -3.53 -13.95 6.37
C ALA A 8 -3.63 -12.55 7.01
N LEU A 9 -3.51 -12.47 8.34
CA LEU A 9 -3.55 -11.21 9.08
C LEU A 9 -2.36 -10.30 8.72
N ALA A 10 -1.13 -10.84 8.72
CA ALA A 10 0.05 -10.06 8.32
C ALA A 10 -0.07 -9.59 6.87
N GLY A 11 -0.49 -10.50 5.98
CA GLY A 11 -0.69 -10.22 4.56
C GLY A 11 -1.71 -9.13 4.31
N VAL A 12 -2.89 -9.21 4.95
CA VAL A 12 -3.95 -8.21 4.74
C VAL A 12 -3.59 -6.84 5.29
N LEU A 13 -2.94 -6.78 6.46
CA LEU A 13 -2.54 -5.51 7.05
C LEU A 13 -1.45 -4.83 6.21
N SER A 14 -0.45 -5.58 5.75
CA SER A 14 0.60 -5.04 4.87
C SER A 14 0.07 -4.67 3.48
N TRP A 15 -0.77 -5.50 2.88
CA TRP A 15 -1.39 -5.24 1.58
C TRP A 15 -2.28 -3.99 1.63
N ALA A 16 -3.21 -3.93 2.59
CA ALA A 16 -4.10 -2.78 2.77
C ALA A 16 -3.32 -1.49 3.09
N SER A 17 -2.23 -1.58 3.87
CA SER A 17 -1.36 -0.45 4.17
C SER A 17 -0.86 0.27 2.91
N GLY A 18 -0.56 -0.49 1.85
CA GLY A 18 -0.02 0.05 0.61
C GLY A 18 -0.92 1.06 -0.10
N PHE A 19 -2.23 1.03 0.11
CA PHE A 19 -3.16 1.93 -0.58
C PHE A 19 -4.20 2.61 0.32
N ARG A 20 -4.49 2.04 1.51
CA ARG A 20 -5.47 2.52 2.49
C ARG A 20 -5.02 2.20 3.93
N LEU A 21 -3.88 2.76 4.31
CA LEU A 21 -3.25 2.59 5.64
C LEU A 21 -4.18 2.94 6.78
N TYR A 22 -4.83 4.11 6.74
CA TYR A 22 -5.63 4.56 7.87
C TYR A 22 -6.90 3.71 8.02
N ALA A 23 -7.46 3.23 6.91
CA ALA A 23 -8.52 2.22 6.94
C ALA A 23 -8.03 0.93 7.61
N ALA A 24 -6.87 0.41 7.20
CA ALA A 24 -6.30 -0.81 7.77
C ALA A 24 -6.09 -0.69 9.29
N LEU A 25 -5.47 0.41 9.74
CA LEU A 25 -5.22 0.67 11.16
C LEU A 25 -6.52 0.83 11.96
N PHE A 26 -7.46 1.64 11.46
CA PHE A 26 -8.72 1.91 12.14
C PHE A 26 -9.59 0.66 12.23
N ILE A 27 -9.77 -0.07 11.12
CA ILE A 27 -10.59 -1.29 11.08
C ILE A 27 -9.98 -2.36 11.98
N ALA A 28 -8.66 -2.60 11.90
CA ALA A 28 -7.99 -3.57 12.77
C ALA A 28 -8.18 -3.23 14.26
N GLY A 29 -7.98 -1.96 14.64
CA GLY A 29 -8.18 -1.49 16.01
C GLY A 29 -9.64 -1.59 16.48
N MET A 30 -10.61 -1.32 15.61
CA MET A 30 -12.04 -1.44 15.92
C MET A 30 -12.45 -2.92 16.10
N LEU A 31 -11.95 -3.81 15.24
CA LEU A 31 -12.22 -5.25 15.35
C LEU A 31 -11.65 -5.84 16.65
N ASP A 32 -10.46 -5.40 17.05
CA ASP A 32 -9.85 -5.77 18.33
C ASP A 32 -10.65 -5.20 19.52
N ARG A 33 -11.04 -3.93 19.44
CA ARG A 33 -11.82 -3.25 20.47
C ARG A 33 -13.17 -3.91 20.76
N PHE A 34 -13.83 -4.41 19.72
CA PHE A 34 -15.11 -5.12 19.84
C PHE A 34 -14.96 -6.63 20.00
N HIS A 35 -13.74 -7.13 20.23
CA HIS A 35 -13.45 -8.55 20.43
C HIS A 35 -13.89 -9.45 19.26
N VAL A 36 -13.98 -8.89 18.05
CA VAL A 36 -14.23 -9.66 16.82
C VAL A 36 -12.98 -10.45 16.44
N VAL A 37 -11.81 -9.86 16.69
CA VAL A 37 -10.49 -10.46 16.52
C VAL A 37 -9.68 -10.15 17.77
N VAL A 38 -8.75 -11.03 18.14
CA VAL A 38 -7.74 -10.71 19.16
C VAL A 38 -6.44 -10.42 18.42
N LEU A 39 -6.01 -9.16 18.43
CA LEU A 39 -4.72 -8.78 17.85
C LEU A 39 -3.58 -9.22 18.78
N PRO A 40 -2.40 -9.56 18.23
CA PRO A 40 -1.20 -9.81 19.03
C PRO A 40 -0.81 -8.58 19.86
N ASP A 41 -0.12 -8.78 21.00
CA ASP A 41 0.21 -7.73 21.97
C ASP A 41 0.86 -6.48 21.36
N LYS A 42 1.70 -6.65 20.33
CA LYS A 42 2.36 -5.52 19.64
C LYS A 42 1.42 -4.69 18.77
N LEU A 43 0.25 -5.21 18.43
CA LEU A 43 -0.79 -4.55 17.64
C LEU A 43 -1.99 -4.12 18.49
N ALA A 44 -2.11 -4.58 19.73
CA ALA A 44 -3.17 -4.17 20.66
C ALA A 44 -3.22 -2.64 20.87
N ILE A 45 -2.11 -1.92 20.64
CA ILE A 45 -2.09 -0.45 20.67
C ILE A 45 -3.12 0.18 19.71
N LEU A 46 -3.49 -0.52 18.63
CA LEU A 46 -4.44 -0.04 17.63
C LEU A 46 -5.86 0.13 18.18
N SER A 47 -6.24 -0.60 19.25
CA SER A 47 -7.57 -0.48 19.86
C SER A 47 -7.68 0.63 20.93
N HIS A 48 -6.57 1.30 21.25
CA HIS A 48 -6.57 2.43 22.20
C HIS A 48 -7.34 3.64 21.63
N THR A 49 -8.17 4.29 22.47
CA THR A 49 -9.01 5.42 22.05
C THR A 49 -8.26 6.53 21.30
N PRO A 50 -7.10 7.03 21.77
CA PRO A 50 -6.39 8.08 21.04
C PRO A 50 -5.94 7.63 19.65
N VAL A 51 -5.50 6.37 19.52
CA VAL A 51 -5.06 5.81 18.23
C VAL A 51 -6.25 5.68 17.29
N LEU A 52 -7.39 5.18 17.75
CA LEU A 52 -8.62 5.09 16.96
C LEU A 52 -9.16 6.45 16.52
N VAL A 53 -9.09 7.46 17.37
CA VAL A 53 -9.49 8.83 17.01
C VAL A 53 -8.60 9.37 15.90
N VAL A 54 -7.27 9.22 16.03
CA VAL A 54 -6.31 9.71 15.03
C VAL A 54 -6.44 8.94 13.72
N THR A 55 -6.47 7.60 13.75
CA THR A 55 -6.59 6.78 12.54
C THR A 55 -7.95 6.95 11.88
N GLY A 56 -9.03 7.12 12.66
CA GLY A 56 -10.36 7.44 12.15
C GLY A 56 -10.44 8.81 11.48
N ALA A 57 -9.83 9.84 12.07
CA ALA A 57 -9.76 11.16 11.45
C ALA A 57 -8.94 11.13 10.15
N LEU A 58 -7.78 10.46 10.16
CA LEU A 58 -6.93 10.31 8.97
C LEU A 58 -7.58 9.44 7.89
N LEU A 59 -8.41 8.46 8.26
CA LEU A 59 -9.24 7.70 7.33
C LEU A 59 -10.23 8.60 6.61
N VAL A 60 -10.92 9.50 7.32
CA VAL A 60 -11.82 10.46 6.70
C VAL A 60 -11.07 11.40 5.76
N VAL A 61 -9.90 11.90 6.17
CA VAL A 61 -9.05 12.74 5.31
C VAL A 61 -8.61 11.99 4.06
N GLU A 62 -8.10 10.77 4.20
CA GLU A 62 -7.68 9.90 3.09
C GLU A 62 -8.84 9.67 2.10
N PHE A 63 -10.03 9.35 2.62
CA PHE A 63 -11.23 9.14 1.79
C PHE A 63 -11.63 10.40 0.99
N LEU A 64 -11.52 11.59 1.59
CA LEU A 64 -11.85 12.85 0.92
C LEU A 64 -10.78 13.23 -0.12
N VAL A 65 -9.50 13.06 0.23
CA VAL A 65 -8.35 13.35 -0.63
C VAL A 65 -8.40 12.53 -1.92
N ASP A 66 -8.74 11.24 -1.82
CA ASP A 66 -8.80 10.32 -2.96
C ASP A 66 -9.81 10.73 -4.06
N LYS A 67 -10.72 11.67 -3.77
CA LYS A 67 -11.72 12.17 -4.73
C LYS A 67 -11.21 13.27 -5.64
N VAL A 68 -10.07 13.89 -5.31
CA VAL A 68 -9.48 14.99 -6.10
C VAL A 68 -8.11 14.52 -6.65
N PRO A 69 -7.98 14.23 -7.96
CA PRO A 69 -6.81 13.52 -8.51
C PRO A 69 -5.45 14.15 -8.21
N ALA A 70 -5.35 15.49 -8.25
CA ALA A 70 -4.12 16.21 -7.95
C ALA A 70 -3.75 16.14 -6.45
N VAL A 71 -4.76 16.17 -5.57
CA VAL A 71 -4.56 16.10 -4.12
C VAL A 71 -4.20 14.67 -3.73
N ASP A 72 -4.88 13.66 -4.31
CA ASP A 72 -4.55 12.23 -4.17
C ASP A 72 -3.09 11.95 -4.54
N SER A 73 -2.64 12.43 -5.69
CA SER A 73 -1.25 12.23 -6.14
C SER A 73 -0.21 12.87 -5.19
N ALA A 74 -0.49 14.08 -4.69
CA ALA A 74 0.39 14.75 -3.74
C ALA A 74 0.42 14.04 -2.37
N TRP A 75 -0.74 13.61 -1.90
CA TRP A 75 -0.89 12.84 -0.67
C TRP A 75 -0.16 11.50 -0.75
N ASP A 76 -0.35 10.73 -1.82
CA ASP A 76 0.31 9.44 -2.01
C ASP A 76 1.84 9.58 -2.10
N SER A 77 2.35 10.69 -2.65
CA SER A 77 3.79 10.98 -2.69
C SER A 77 4.39 11.10 -1.28
N VAL A 78 3.69 11.77 -0.37
CA VAL A 78 4.11 11.86 1.05
C VAL A 78 3.91 10.51 1.73
N GLN A 79 2.77 9.86 1.48
CA GLN A 79 2.39 8.62 2.14
C GLN A 79 3.26 7.42 1.75
N THR A 80 3.99 7.47 0.64
CA THR A 80 4.99 6.45 0.30
C THR A 80 5.95 6.19 1.47
N PHE A 81 6.38 7.24 2.17
CA PHE A 81 7.31 7.16 3.29
C PHE A 81 6.68 6.71 4.61
N VAL A 82 5.35 6.64 4.67
CA VAL A 82 4.60 6.30 5.89
C VAL A 82 3.96 4.92 5.76
N ARG A 83 3.26 4.67 4.65
CA ARG A 83 2.56 3.41 4.34
C ARG A 83 3.49 2.21 4.26
N VAL A 84 4.65 2.35 3.62
CA VAL A 84 5.56 1.21 3.41
C VAL A 84 6.21 0.78 4.73
N PRO A 85 6.82 1.69 5.53
CA PRO A 85 7.35 1.31 6.84
C PRO A 85 6.27 0.79 7.78
N LEU A 86 5.10 1.43 7.84
CA LEU A 86 4.01 0.95 8.70
C LEU A 86 3.46 -0.41 8.23
N GLY A 87 3.38 -0.65 6.93
CA GLY A 87 3.01 -1.97 6.38
C GLY A 87 3.99 -3.07 6.79
N ALA A 88 5.29 -2.76 6.83
CA ALA A 88 6.32 -3.66 7.33
C ALA A 88 6.18 -3.91 8.85
N LEU A 89 5.95 -2.85 9.63
CA LEU A 89 5.77 -2.93 11.08
C LEU A 89 4.50 -3.69 11.47
N LEU A 90 3.43 -3.60 10.67
CA LEU A 90 2.20 -4.35 10.89
C LEU A 90 2.45 -5.86 10.74
N ALA A 91 3.15 -6.30 9.68
CA ALA A 91 3.54 -7.71 9.53
C ALA A 91 4.45 -8.19 10.67
N TRP A 92 5.43 -7.37 11.05
CA TRP A 92 6.28 -7.64 12.21
C TRP A 92 5.44 -7.85 13.49
N GLY A 93 4.49 -6.95 13.75
CA GLY A 93 3.64 -6.99 14.94
C GLY A 93 2.78 -8.25 15.03
N VAL A 94 2.34 -8.80 13.88
CA VAL A 94 1.62 -10.08 13.85
C VAL A 94 2.49 -11.24 14.34
N PHE A 95 3.80 -11.19 14.08
CA PHE A 95 4.76 -12.26 14.41
C PHE A 95 5.63 -11.94 15.63
N ALA A 96 5.21 -11.04 16.51
CA ALA A 96 6.01 -10.55 17.63
C ALA A 96 6.55 -11.63 18.60
N HIS A 97 5.87 -12.77 18.72
CA HIS A 97 6.30 -13.90 19.56
C HIS A 97 7.02 -15.01 18.78
N ALA A 98 7.19 -14.84 17.46
CA ALA A 98 7.98 -15.77 16.65
C ALA A 98 9.48 -15.52 16.83
N SER A 99 10.33 -16.40 16.28
CA SER A 99 11.77 -16.21 16.33
C SER A 99 12.20 -14.93 15.57
N PRO A 100 13.34 -14.32 15.93
CA PRO A 100 13.84 -13.11 15.25
C PRO A 100 13.95 -13.26 13.73
N GLU A 101 14.29 -14.45 13.24
CA GLU A 101 14.37 -14.75 11.82
C GLU A 101 13.01 -14.66 11.13
N ILE A 102 11.95 -15.20 11.75
CA ILE A 102 10.57 -15.12 11.22
C ILE A 102 10.09 -13.67 11.25
N GLN A 103 10.39 -12.93 12.32
CA GLN A 103 10.06 -11.51 12.42
C GLN A 103 10.74 -10.70 11.30
N ALA A 104 12.02 -10.93 11.05
CA ALA A 104 12.75 -10.27 9.96
C ALA A 104 12.15 -10.58 8.59
N VAL A 105 11.83 -11.85 8.33
CA VAL A 105 11.15 -12.28 7.09
C VAL A 105 9.79 -11.59 6.96
N ALA A 106 8.99 -11.54 8.02
CA ALA A 106 7.69 -10.87 8.02
C ALA A 106 7.81 -9.36 7.74
N THR A 107 8.77 -8.67 8.37
CA THR A 107 9.03 -7.25 8.13
C THR A 107 9.40 -6.99 6.67
N ILE A 108 10.33 -7.78 6.10
CA ILE A 108 10.79 -7.63 4.71
C ILE A 108 9.65 -7.92 3.74
N ALA A 109 8.95 -9.05 3.92
CA ALA A 109 7.85 -9.46 3.06
C ALA A 109 6.67 -8.48 3.14
N GLY A 110 6.30 -8.04 4.35
CA GLY A 110 5.25 -7.06 4.58
C GLY A 110 5.58 -5.68 3.99
N GLY A 111 6.82 -5.23 4.13
CA GLY A 111 7.29 -3.99 3.52
C GLY A 111 7.28 -4.06 1.98
N ALA A 112 7.77 -5.16 1.42
CA ALA A 112 7.73 -5.38 -0.04
C ALA A 112 6.30 -5.46 -0.58
N LEU A 113 5.39 -6.11 0.14
CA LEU A 113 3.97 -6.19 -0.21
C LEU A 113 3.28 -4.83 -0.13
N ALA A 114 3.52 -4.04 0.92
CA ALA A 114 2.99 -2.69 1.05
C ALA A 114 3.50 -1.78 -0.08
N ALA A 115 4.81 -1.82 -0.37
CA ALA A 115 5.41 -1.06 -1.46
C ALA A 115 4.85 -1.48 -2.82
N GLY A 116 4.75 -2.77 -3.10
CA GLY A 116 4.21 -3.28 -4.35
C GLY A 116 2.75 -2.89 -4.57
N THR A 117 1.94 -2.93 -3.51
CA THR A 117 0.54 -2.50 -3.57
C THR A 117 0.42 -0.99 -3.78
N HIS A 118 1.28 -0.19 -3.13
CA HIS A 118 1.33 1.25 -3.36
C HIS A 118 1.71 1.61 -4.81
N VAL A 119 2.73 0.94 -5.35
CA VAL A 119 3.13 1.11 -6.76
C VAL A 119 2.01 0.70 -7.71
N ALA A 120 1.26 -0.35 -7.39
CA ALA A 120 0.11 -0.75 -8.20
C ALA A 120 -1.03 0.29 -8.16
N LYS A 121 -1.32 0.88 -7.00
CA LYS A 121 -2.26 2.02 -6.87
C LYS A 121 -1.79 3.18 -7.74
N ALA A 122 -0.57 3.66 -7.52
CA ALA A 122 0.00 4.79 -8.23
C ALA A 122 0.03 4.57 -9.75
N GLY A 123 0.40 3.37 -10.21
CA GLY A 123 0.37 3.00 -11.62
C GLY A 123 -1.04 3.02 -12.23
N THR A 124 -2.03 2.49 -11.50
CA THR A 124 -3.44 2.53 -11.93
C THR A 124 -3.95 3.97 -12.00
N ARG A 125 -3.62 4.80 -11.00
CA ARG A 125 -3.98 6.23 -10.97
C ARG A 125 -3.33 7.00 -12.12
N ALA A 126 -2.06 6.73 -12.45
CA ALA A 126 -1.38 7.35 -13.59
C ALA A 126 -2.06 7.02 -14.93
N MET A 127 -2.59 5.80 -15.09
CA MET A 127 -3.35 5.42 -16.28
C MET A 127 -4.72 6.09 -16.33
N VAL A 128 -5.44 6.14 -15.21
CA VAL A 128 -6.78 6.75 -15.13
C VAL A 128 -6.71 8.27 -15.30
N ASN A 129 -5.71 8.93 -14.71
CA ASN A 129 -5.53 10.38 -14.79
C ASN A 129 -5.12 10.88 -16.19
N ALA A 130 -4.81 9.98 -17.12
CA ALA A 130 -4.66 10.34 -18.53
C ALA A 130 -5.98 10.83 -19.16
N SER A 131 -7.12 10.48 -18.56
CA SER A 131 -8.44 11.01 -18.92
C SER A 131 -9.04 11.77 -17.72
N PRO A 132 -9.32 13.09 -17.84
CA PRO A 132 -9.75 13.94 -16.73
C PRO A 132 -11.24 13.77 -16.38
N GLU A 133 -11.74 12.54 -16.32
CA GLU A 133 -13.12 12.26 -15.92
C GLU A 133 -13.20 11.86 -14.44
N PRO A 134 -13.95 12.61 -13.60
CA PRO A 134 -13.97 12.42 -12.15
C PRO A 134 -14.55 11.06 -11.73
N PHE A 135 -15.47 10.50 -12.52
CA PHE A 135 -16.16 9.25 -12.21
C PHE A 135 -15.22 8.04 -12.14
N SER A 136 -14.19 7.98 -12.98
CA SER A 136 -13.21 6.89 -12.98
C SER A 136 -12.36 6.89 -11.71
N ASN A 137 -11.94 8.08 -11.26
CA ASN A 137 -11.20 8.24 -10.01
C ASN A 137 -12.05 7.88 -8.79
N TRP A 138 -13.32 8.28 -8.80
CA TRP A 138 -14.25 7.93 -7.72
C TRP A 138 -14.51 6.43 -7.67
N GLY A 139 -14.78 5.81 -8.82
CA GLY A 139 -14.99 4.37 -8.93
C GLY A 139 -13.78 3.58 -8.44
N LEU A 140 -12.56 4.01 -8.81
CA LEU A 140 -11.33 3.39 -8.33
C LEU A 140 -11.15 3.56 -6.82
N SER A 141 -11.33 4.77 -6.29
CA SER A 141 -11.28 5.04 -4.85
C SER A 141 -12.29 4.19 -4.07
N PHE A 142 -13.54 4.09 -4.51
CA PHE A 142 -14.53 3.23 -3.85
C PHE A 142 -14.20 1.73 -3.99
N SER A 143 -13.60 1.32 -5.10
CA SER A 143 -13.14 -0.06 -5.29
C SER A 143 -12.01 -0.39 -4.33
N GLU A 144 -11.11 0.55 -4.06
CA GLU A 144 -10.06 0.43 -3.05
C GLU A 144 -10.67 0.25 -1.65
N ASP A 145 -11.66 1.06 -1.26
CA ASP A 145 -12.36 0.90 0.03
C ASP A 145 -13.01 -0.48 0.16
N GLY A 146 -13.75 -0.90 -0.89
CA GLY A 146 -14.38 -2.21 -0.93
C GLY A 146 -13.37 -3.36 -0.89
N ALA A 147 -12.22 -3.21 -1.55
CA ALA A 147 -11.16 -4.20 -1.57
C ALA A 147 -10.52 -4.38 -0.18
N VAL A 148 -10.32 -3.31 0.60
CA VAL A 148 -9.85 -3.41 1.99
C VAL A 148 -10.85 -4.16 2.84
N LEU A 149 -12.13 -3.78 2.80
CA LEU A 149 -13.19 -4.41 3.59
C LEU A 149 -13.31 -5.90 3.25
N LEU A 150 -13.35 -6.24 1.96
CA LEU A 150 -13.41 -7.61 1.48
C LEU A 150 -12.15 -8.40 1.86
N GLY A 151 -10.97 -7.80 1.72
CA GLY A 151 -9.69 -8.41 2.08
C GLY A 151 -9.63 -8.75 3.55
N ILE A 152 -10.01 -7.82 4.43
CA ILE A 152 -10.05 -8.04 5.88
C ILE A 152 -11.08 -9.14 6.21
N TRP A 153 -12.28 -9.07 5.65
CA TRP A 153 -13.29 -10.10 5.86
C TRP A 153 -12.82 -11.50 5.42
N LEU A 154 -12.21 -11.61 4.24
CA LEU A 154 -11.64 -12.87 3.75
C LEU A 154 -10.49 -13.36 4.64
N ALA A 155 -9.59 -12.48 5.06
CA ALA A 155 -8.46 -12.85 5.91
C ALA A 155 -8.91 -13.44 7.25
N LEU A 156 -10.05 -12.98 7.78
CA LEU A 156 -10.60 -13.44 9.06
C LEU A 156 -11.49 -14.68 8.92
N GLN A 157 -12.39 -14.70 7.94
CA GLN A 157 -13.37 -15.78 7.78
C GLN A 157 -12.87 -16.94 6.91
N HIS A 158 -12.04 -16.63 5.91
CA HIS A 158 -11.55 -17.58 4.92
C HIS A 158 -10.05 -17.38 4.65
N PRO A 159 -9.18 -17.55 5.66
CA PRO A 159 -7.77 -17.16 5.58
C PRO A 159 -7.00 -17.87 4.45
N MET A 160 -7.34 -19.13 4.14
CA MET A 160 -6.76 -19.85 3.00
C MET A 160 -7.12 -19.20 1.66
N VAL A 161 -8.37 -18.79 1.48
CA VAL A 161 -8.82 -18.12 0.25
C VAL A 161 -8.09 -16.79 0.10
N PHE A 162 -8.02 -16.01 1.18
CA PHE A 162 -7.27 -14.75 1.18
C PHE A 162 -5.80 -14.96 0.80
N VAL A 163 -5.10 -15.93 1.42
CA VAL A 163 -3.69 -16.21 1.13
C VAL A 163 -3.48 -16.61 -0.33
N VAL A 164 -4.38 -17.41 -0.91
CA VAL A 164 -4.32 -17.78 -2.33
C VAL A 164 -4.49 -16.54 -3.22
N LEU A 165 -5.50 -15.70 -2.95
CA LEU A 165 -5.73 -14.47 -3.71
C LEU A 165 -4.56 -13.50 -3.59
N LEU A 166 -3.99 -13.37 -2.39
CA LEU A 166 -2.81 -12.56 -2.13
C LEU A 166 -1.60 -13.08 -2.91
N ALA A 167 -1.39 -14.40 -2.95
CA ALA A 167 -0.32 -15.00 -3.73
C ALA A 167 -0.50 -14.72 -5.24
N LEU A 168 -1.72 -14.84 -5.77
CA LEU A 168 -2.03 -14.47 -7.16
C LEU A 168 -1.76 -12.99 -7.43
N PHE A 169 -2.14 -12.11 -6.52
CA PHE A 169 -1.83 -10.68 -6.60
C PHE A 169 -0.31 -10.41 -6.61
N VAL A 170 0.46 -11.06 -5.74
CA VAL A 170 1.92 -10.94 -5.71
C VAL A 170 2.54 -11.44 -7.02
N LEU A 171 2.07 -12.57 -7.56
CA LEU A 171 2.53 -13.08 -8.87
C LEU A 171 2.25 -12.07 -9.99
N LEU A 172 1.08 -11.43 -9.96
CA LEU A 172 0.72 -10.37 -10.89
C LEU A 172 1.69 -9.18 -10.77
N LEU A 173 1.99 -8.72 -9.55
CA LEU A 173 2.96 -7.64 -9.33
C LEU A 173 4.35 -7.98 -9.87
N VAL A 174 4.87 -9.18 -9.54
CA VAL A 174 6.18 -9.65 -10.02
C VAL A 174 6.24 -9.65 -11.55
N TRP A 175 5.15 -10.05 -12.21
CA TRP A 175 5.04 -10.02 -13.66
C TRP A 175 4.93 -8.60 -14.25
N LEU A 176 4.30 -7.65 -13.55
CA LEU A 176 4.17 -6.25 -13.97
C LEU A 176 5.44 -5.42 -13.77
N ILE A 177 6.25 -5.70 -12.74
CA ILE A 177 7.46 -4.92 -12.41
C ILE A 177 8.38 -4.70 -13.64
N PRO A 178 8.76 -5.74 -14.42
CA PRO A 178 9.62 -5.54 -15.60
C PRO A 178 9.01 -4.62 -16.65
N LYS A 179 7.67 -4.62 -16.78
CA LYS A 179 6.94 -3.79 -17.75
C LYS A 179 6.92 -2.33 -17.31
N LEU A 180 6.60 -2.08 -16.04
CA LEU A 180 6.62 -0.74 -15.44
C LEU A 180 8.02 -0.12 -15.54
N TRP A 181 9.05 -0.90 -15.23
CA TRP A 181 10.44 -0.46 -15.31
C TRP A 181 10.91 -0.14 -16.73
N ARG A 182 10.40 -0.86 -17.75
CA ARG A 182 10.64 -0.51 -19.17
C ARG A 182 9.94 0.79 -19.56
N GLY A 183 8.69 0.99 -19.13
CA GLY A 183 7.92 2.22 -19.38
C GLY A 183 8.59 3.46 -18.78
N LEU A 184 8.99 3.39 -17.51
CA LEU A 184 9.72 4.49 -16.83
C LEU A 184 11.03 4.83 -17.55
N ARG A 185 11.81 3.82 -17.97
CA ARG A 185 13.04 4.06 -18.75
C ARG A 185 12.78 4.71 -20.10
N ALA A 186 11.67 4.39 -20.77
CA ALA A 186 11.30 5.02 -22.03
C ALA A 186 10.90 6.49 -21.84
N LEU A 187 10.11 6.80 -20.81
CA LEU A 187 9.73 8.17 -20.46
C LEU A 187 10.95 9.02 -20.09
N TRP A 188 11.86 8.48 -19.29
CA TRP A 188 13.10 9.16 -18.90
C TRP A 188 13.99 9.48 -20.11
N ARG A 189 14.14 8.53 -21.05
CA ARG A 189 14.88 8.76 -22.30
C ARG A 189 14.19 9.80 -23.20
N GLY A 190 12.87 9.85 -23.20
CA GLY A 190 12.10 10.89 -23.90
C GLY A 190 12.34 12.28 -23.31
N PHE A 191 12.30 12.40 -21.99
CA PHE A 191 12.61 13.65 -21.28
C PHE A 191 14.04 14.14 -21.56
N GLN A 192 15.03 13.24 -21.57
CA GLN A 192 16.42 13.58 -21.91
C GLN A 192 16.61 14.10 -23.34
N ARG A 193 15.72 13.75 -24.28
CA ARG A 193 15.75 14.27 -25.66
C ARG A 193 15.12 15.66 -25.78
N LEU A 194 14.20 16.00 -24.88
CA LEU A 194 13.54 17.32 -24.83
C LEU A 194 14.38 18.38 -24.11
N PHE A 195 15.37 17.98 -23.32
CA PHE A 195 16.39 18.86 -22.75
C PHE A 195 17.79 18.50 -23.28
N PRO A 196 18.12 18.84 -24.54
CA PRO A 196 19.50 18.73 -25.03
C PRO A 196 20.39 19.61 -24.16
N ARG A 197 21.48 19.04 -23.63
CA ARG A 197 22.55 19.83 -22.99
C ARG A 197 22.95 20.93 -23.98
N GLY A 198 22.72 22.18 -23.59
CA GLY A 198 23.14 23.35 -24.35
C GLY A 198 24.60 23.15 -24.75
N ALA A 199 24.83 23.24 -26.06
CA ALA A 199 26.13 23.07 -26.68
C ALA A 199 27.23 23.78 -25.87
N GLU A 200 28.24 23.03 -25.44
CA GLU A 200 29.58 23.58 -25.29
C GLU A 200 29.92 24.21 -26.64
N ARG A 201 29.69 25.52 -26.76
CA ARG A 201 30.21 26.32 -27.86
C ARG A 201 31.72 26.24 -27.72
N SER A 202 32.32 25.50 -28.63
CA SER A 202 33.72 25.62 -29.01
C SER A 202 34.11 27.09 -29.06
N ILE A 203 34.86 27.54 -28.06
CA ILE A 203 35.68 28.74 -28.19
C ILE A 203 36.79 28.32 -29.13
N ASP A 204 36.61 28.61 -30.41
CA ASP A 204 37.65 28.57 -31.43
C ASP A 204 38.61 29.74 -31.16
N PRO A 205 39.85 29.51 -30.67
CA PRO A 205 40.81 30.57 -30.49
C PRO A 205 41.50 30.82 -31.83
N ARG A 206 40.97 31.79 -32.58
CA ARG A 206 41.73 32.44 -33.66
C ARG A 206 42.70 33.45 -33.09
#